data_AF-A0AA40AET1-F1
#
_entry.id   AF-A0AA40AET1-F1
#
_cell.length_a   1.000
_cell.length_b   1.000
_cell.length_c   1.000
_cell.angle_alpha   90.00
_cell.angle_beta   90.00
_cell.angle_gamma   90.00
#
_symmetry.space_group_name_H-M   'P 1'
#
loop_
_entity.id
_entity.type
_entity.pdbx_description
1 polymer ?
#
loop_
_entity_poly.entity_id
_entity_poly.type
_entity_poly.pdbx_seq_one_letter_code
_entity_poly.pdbx_strand_id
1 'polypeptide(L)' 'MQYHNRVDGAQLEEQIIDPHPLSEHMHTTILLHGRGSTAAEFVAGLEATTDSEDRNLVQLLPTIRWVFPQSEMQDID' A
#
# COMPACT_ATOMS: atom_id res chain seq x y z
N MET A 1 12.28 18.19 -0.56
CA MET A 1 12.42 17.31 -1.74
C MET A 1 11.22 16.37 -1.72
N GLN A 2 10.17 16.68 -2.47
CA GLN A 2 8.98 15.82 -2.60
C GLN A 2 9.13 15.04 -3.90
N TYR A 3 9.23 13.71 -3.81
CA TYR A 3 9.29 12.84 -4.98
C TYR A 3 7.86 12.72 -5.54
N HIS A 4 7.61 13.40 -6.66
CA HIS A 4 6.40 13.17 -7.46
C HIS A 4 6.79 12.24 -8.61
N ASN A 5 6.36 10.99 -8.57
CA ASN A 5 6.38 10.14 -9.77
C ASN A 5 5.29 10.66 -10.70
N ARG A 6 5.68 11.28 -11.80
CA ARG A 6 4.79 11.77 -12.84
C ARG A 6 5.01 10.96 -14.09
N VAL A 7 4.12 10.01 -14.33
CA VAL A 7 3.98 9.35 -15.63
C VAL A 7 2.69 9.92 -16.25
N ASP A 8 2.84 10.65 -17.34
CA ASP A 8 1.77 11.02 -18.28
C ASP A 8 0.46 11.61 -17.71
N GLY A 9 0.59 12.53 -16.75
CA GLY A 9 -0.49 13.45 -16.39
C GLY A 9 -1.56 12.93 -15.43
N ALA A 10 -1.55 11.64 -15.09
CA ALA A 10 -2.31 11.11 -13.96
C ALA A 10 -1.40 11.04 -12.73
N GLN A 11 -1.83 11.62 -11.59
CA GLN A 11 -1.22 11.28 -10.31
C GLN A 11 -1.61 9.82 -10.01
N LEU A 12 -0.67 8.89 -10.16
CA LEU A 12 -0.84 7.54 -9.63
C LEU A 12 -0.73 7.66 -8.11
N GLU A 13 -1.88 7.70 -7.43
CA GLU A 13 -1.91 7.80 -5.97
C GLU A 13 -1.51 6.47 -5.34
N GLU A 14 -0.29 6.43 -4.81
CA GLU A 14 0.13 5.35 -3.92
C GLU A 14 -0.68 5.36 -2.62
N GLN A 15 -0.98 4.19 -2.09
CA GLN A 15 -1.52 4.07 -0.74
C GLN A 15 -0.36 3.87 0.23
N ILE A 16 -0.33 4.64 1.32
CA ILE A 16 0.66 4.50 2.38
C ILE A 16 -0.08 4.35 3.71
N ILE A 17 0.29 3.32 4.45
CA ILE A 17 -0.11 3.15 5.85
C ILE A 17 1.15 3.37 6.69
N ASP A 18 1.19 4.48 7.40
CA ASP A 18 2.29 4.76 8.33
C ASP A 18 2.23 3.83 9.55
N PRO A 19 3.39 3.59 10.19
CA PRO A 19 3.46 2.86 11.44
C PRO A 19 2.54 3.48 12.49
N HIS A 20 2.14 2.68 13.46
CA HIS A 20 1.36 3.17 14.59
C HIS A 20 2.14 4.31 15.28
N PRO A 21 1.51 5.46 15.61
CA PRO A 21 2.22 6.66 16.09
C PRO A 21 3.03 6.46 17.38
N LEU A 22 2.67 5.46 18.18
CA LEU A 22 3.37 5.09 19.42
C LEU A 22 4.49 4.05 19.23
N SER A 23 4.74 3.62 18.00
CA SER A 23 5.73 2.62 17.65
C SER A 23 6.88 3.25 16.88
N GLU A 24 8.11 2.83 17.18
CA GLU A 24 9.26 3.22 16.38
C GLU A 24 9.21 2.52 15.03
N HIS A 25 9.35 3.28 13.94
CA HIS A 25 9.39 2.72 12.58
C HIS A 25 10.65 1.86 12.40
N MET A 26 10.46 0.58 12.09
CA MET A 26 11.59 -0.35 11.93
C MET A 26 11.79 -0.79 10.48
N HIS A 27 10.71 -0.99 9.73
CA HIS A 27 10.76 -1.57 8.39
C HIS A 27 9.72 -0.92 7.46
N THR A 28 10.07 -0.82 6.18
CA THR A 28 9.12 -0.48 5.12
C THR A 28 8.88 -1.71 4.25
N THR A 29 7.63 -2.05 4.00
CA THR A 29 7.24 -3.09 3.05
C THR A 29 6.54 -2.46 1.85
N ILE A 30 7.02 -2.78 0.65
CA ILE A 30 6.45 -2.31 -0.61
C ILE A 30 5.74 -3.50 -1.27
N LEU A 31 4.43 -3.39 -1.46
CA LEU A 31 3.60 -4.44 -2.05
C LEU A 31 3.16 -4.01 -3.46
N LEU A 32 3.72 -4.68 -4.47
CA LEU A 32 3.42 -4.41 -5.86
C LEU A 32 2.26 -5.27 -6.34
N HIS A 33 1.41 -4.69 -7.19
CA HIS A 33 0.27 -5.37 -7.78
C HIS A 33 0.38 -5.40 -9.31
N GLY A 34 -0.42 -6.27 -9.95
CA GLY A 34 -0.48 -6.40 -11.40
C GLY A 34 -1.41 -5.36 -12.05
N ARG A 35 -1.40 -5.31 -13.38
CA ARG A 35 -2.20 -4.36 -14.19
C ARG A 35 -3.72 -4.51 -14.05
N GLY A 36 -4.19 -5.67 -13.59
CA GLY A 36 -5.61 -5.97 -13.42
C GLY A 36 -6.19 -5.59 -12.06
N SER A 37 -5.43 -4.88 -11.22
CA SER A 37 -5.88 -4.43 -9.91
C SER A 37 -5.37 -3.01 -9.62
N THR A 38 -5.85 -2.44 -8.53
CA THR A 38 -5.44 -1.12 -8.01
C THR A 38 -4.74 -1.25 -6.66
N ALA A 39 -3.98 -0.22 -6.28
CA ALA A 39 -3.38 -0.14 -4.96
C ALA A 39 -4.44 -0.23 -3.85
N ALA A 40 -5.60 0.43 -4.04
CA ALA A 40 -6.72 0.41 -3.08
C ALA A 40 -7.32 -1.00 -2.90
N GLU A 41 -7.55 -1.74 -4.00
CA GLU A 41 -8.02 -3.13 -3.91
C GLU A 41 -7.01 -4.01 -3.17
N PHE A 42 -5.72 -3.74 -3.35
CA PHE A 42 -4.68 -4.53 -2.69
C PHE A 42 -4.57 -4.20 -1.19
N VAL A 43 -4.76 -2.94 -0.79
CA VAL A 43 -4.92 -2.56 0.63
C VAL A 43 -6.12 -3.29 1.23
N ALA A 44 -7.29 -3.24 0.58
CA ALA A 44 -8.51 -3.87 1.07
C ALA A 44 -8.34 -5.39 1.26
N GLY A 45 -7.64 -6.06 0.34
CA GLY A 45 -7.31 -7.49 0.48
C GLY A 45 -6.38 -7.78 1.66
N LEU A 46 -5.41 -6.90 1.93
CA LEU A 46 -4.52 -7.03 3.09
C LEU A 46 -5.29 -6.84 4.40
N GLU A 47 -6.18 -5.85 4.47
CA GLU A 47 -6.98 -5.56 5.65
C GLU A 47 -8.05 -6.63 5.92
N ALA A 48 -8.57 -7.27 4.87
CA ALA A 48 -9.54 -8.37 4.98
C ALA A 48 -8.89 -9.70 5.42
N THR A 49 -7.57 -9.82 5.35
CA THR A 49 -6.84 -11.01 5.79
C THR A 49 -6.53 -10.91 7.28
N THR A 50 -7.15 -11.76 8.09
CA THR A 50 -7.03 -11.73 9.55
C THR A 50 -6.45 -13.01 10.14
N ASP A 51 -5.90 -12.90 11.34
CA ASP A 51 -5.59 -14.05 12.19
C ASP A 51 -6.85 -14.63 12.86
N SER A 52 -6.68 -15.67 13.69
CA SER A 52 -7.80 -16.29 14.42
C SER A 52 -8.44 -15.40 15.50
N GLU A 53 -7.86 -14.23 15.77
CA GLU A 53 -8.38 -13.23 16.70
C GLU A 53 -8.96 -12.01 15.94
N ASP A 54 -9.24 -12.15 14.65
CA ASP A 54 -9.78 -11.12 13.77
C ASP A 54 -8.91 -9.86 13.63
N ARG A 55 -7.59 -9.98 13.87
CA ARG A 55 -6.65 -8.89 13.65
C ARG A 55 -6.03 -8.97 12.27
N ASN A 56 -5.99 -7.85 11.56
CA ASN A 56 -5.34 -7.77 10.26
C ASN A 56 -3.81 -7.55 10.39
N LEU A 57 -3.09 -7.70 9.28
CA LEU A 57 -1.62 -7.64 9.29
C LEU A 57 -1.06 -6.29 9.73
N VAL A 58 -1.76 -5.19 9.41
CA VAL A 58 -1.38 -3.83 9.83
C VAL A 58 -1.45 -3.70 11.35
N GLN A 59 -2.45 -4.30 11.98
CA GLN A 59 -2.59 -4.34 13.45
C GLN A 59 -1.53 -5.23 14.11
N LEU A 60 -1.18 -6.35 13.47
CA LEU A 60 -0.19 -7.30 13.99
C LEU A 60 1.24 -6.79 13.91
N LEU A 61 1.54 -5.91 12.94
CA LEU A 61 2.89 -5.41 12.66
C LEU A 61 2.92 -3.86 12.68
N PRO A 62 2.70 -3.24 13.85
CA PRO A 62 2.48 -1.79 13.97
C PRO A 62 3.74 -0.95 13.73
N THR A 63 4.93 -1.55 13.65
CA THR A 63 6.20 -0.85 13.40
C THR A 63 6.53 -0.74 11.90
N ILE A 64 5.72 -1.33 11.02
CA ILE A 64 5.94 -1.37 9.58
C ILE A 64 5.22 -0.22 8.88
N ARG A 65 5.92 0.47 7.98
CA ARG A 65 5.28 1.30 6.96
C ARG A 65 4.89 0.43 5.77
N TRP A 66 3.62 0.46 5.38
CA TRP A 66 3.14 -0.25 4.20
C TRP A 66 2.99 0.74 3.05
N VAL A 67 3.56 0.41 1.89
CA VAL A 67 3.46 1.21 0.68
C VAL A 67 2.91 0.35 -0.45
N PHE A 68 1.88 0.86 -1.12
CA PHE A 68 1.21 0.21 -2.25
C PHE A 68 1.25 1.18 -3.42
N PRO A 69 2.30 1.11 -4.26
CA PRO A 69 2.38 1.92 -5.45
C PRO A 69 1.26 1.56 -6.41
N GLN A 70 0.58 2.56 -6.97
CA GLN A 70 -0.37 2.33 -8.05
C GLN A 70 0.40 2.05 -9.35
N SER A 71 0.13 0.90 -9.97
CA SER A 71 0.67 0.55 -11.29
C SER A 71 0.03 1.44 -12.38
N GLU A 72 0.80 1.72 -13.43
CA GLU A 72 0.28 2.30 -14.67
C GLU A 72 -0.82 1.38 -15.23
N MET A 73 -2.04 1.91 -15.38
CA MET A 73 -3.07 1.23 -16.17
C MET A 73 -2.57 1.21 -17.62
N GLN A 74 -2.52 0.02 -18.24
CA GLN A 74 -2.37 -0.04 -19.68
C GLN A 74 -3.67 0.46 -20.31
N ASP A 75 -3.60 1.58 -21.02
CA ASP A 75 -4.62 1.89 -22.02
C ASP A 75 -4.68 0.71 -22.99
N ILE A 76 -5.85 0.08 -23.09
CA ILE A 76 -6.14 -0.89 -24.13
C ILE A 76 -6.55 -0.06 -25.33
N ASP A 77 -5.61 0.17 -26.25
CA ASP A 77 -5.89 0.68 -27.61
C ASP A 77 -6.90 -0.22 -28.36
#